data_AF-A0A923DMF6-F1
#
_entry.id   AF-A0A923DMF6-F1
#
_cell.length_a   1.000
_cell.length_b   1.000
_cell.length_c   1.000
_cell.angle_alpha   90.00
_cell.angle_beta   90.00
_cell.angle_gamma   90.00
#
_symmetry.space_group_name_H-M   'P 1'
#
loop_
_entity.id
_entity.type
_entity.pdbx_description
1 polymer ?
#
loop_
_entity_poly.entity_id
_entity_poly.type
_entity_poly.pdbx_seq_one_letter_code
_entity_poly.pdbx_strand_id
1 'polypeptide(L)' 'ALIAEMGSPVISTSVKDEGGELLSDPRMIEELFGKQLDMIIDGGIIAAEPSSVISLLSEGVEVIRTGKGDVSAFL' A
#
# COMPACT_ATOMS: atom_id res chain seq x y z
N ALA A 1 -9.53 0.78 12.03
CA ALA A 1 -9.37 0.12 13.34
C ALA A 1 -7.92 0.25 13.84
N LEU A 2 -6.93 -0.39 13.20
CA LEU A 2 -5.54 -0.45 13.69
C LEU A 2 -4.91 0.89 14.06
N ILE A 3 -4.91 1.87 13.14
CA ILE A 3 -4.30 3.19 13.39
C ILE A 3 -4.98 3.92 14.55
N ALA A 4 -6.31 3.84 14.63
CA ALA A 4 -7.08 4.49 15.69
C ALA A 4 -6.77 3.87 17.06
N GLU A 5 -6.59 2.55 17.12
CA GLU A 5 -6.20 1.84 18.34
C GLU A 5 -4.77 2.19 18.77
N MET A 6 -3.84 2.29 17.82
CA MET A 6 -2.43 2.58 18.10
C MET A 6 -2.19 4.05 18.50
N GLY A 7 -3.11 4.96 18.16
CA GLY A 7 -3.03 6.39 18.49
C GLY A 7 -1.86 7.14 17.84
N SER A 8 -1.17 6.53 16.88
CA SER A 8 0.02 7.08 16.21
C SER A 8 0.14 6.57 14.77
N PRO A 9 0.95 7.21 13.90
CA PRO A 9 1.16 6.75 12.53
C PRO A 9 1.89 5.41 12.44
N VAL A 10 1.56 4.62 11.40
CA VAL A 10 2.30 3.40 11.05
C VAL A 10 3.22 3.69 9.87
N ILE A 11 4.51 3.37 10.02
CA ILE A 11 5.42 3.28 8.89
C ILE A 11 5.07 2.00 8.12
N SER A 12 4.74 2.15 6.84
CA SER A 12 4.31 1.04 5.99
C SER A 12 4.86 1.18 4.58
N THR A 13 4.98 0.04 3.92
CA THR A 13 5.27 -0.07 2.48
C THR A 13 4.40 -1.17 1.89
N SER A 14 4.14 -1.12 0.58
CA SER A 14 3.43 -2.19 -0.11
C SER A 14 4.25 -3.48 -0.10
N VAL A 15 3.61 -4.60 0.20
CA VAL A 15 4.22 -5.92 0.11
C VAL A 15 4.36 -6.34 -1.36
N LYS A 16 5.57 -6.78 -1.72
CA LYS A 16 5.92 -7.23 -3.07
C LYS A 16 6.70 -8.54 -3.00
N ASP A 17 6.63 -9.32 -4.07
CA ASP A 17 7.51 -10.48 -4.23
C ASP A 17 8.92 -10.08 -4.71
N GLU A 18 9.79 -11.08 -4.92
CA GLU A 18 11.17 -10.86 -5.41
C GLU A 18 11.21 -10.27 -6.83
N GLY A 19 10.16 -10.45 -7.63
CA GLY A 19 9.99 -9.86 -8.96
C GLY A 19 9.49 -8.41 -8.93
N GLY A 20 9.07 -7.91 -7.76
CA GLY A 20 8.52 -6.57 -7.58
C GLY A 20 7.02 -6.47 -7.80
N GLU A 21 6.32 -7.60 -7.96
CA GLU A 21 4.87 -7.68 -8.14
C GLU A 21 4.15 -7.57 -6.80
N LEU A 22 3.00 -6.91 -6.79
CA LEU A 22 2.21 -6.73 -5.58
C LEU A 22 1.52 -8.03 -5.15
N LEU A 23 1.59 -8.35 -3.86
CA LEU A 23 0.88 -9.49 -3.30
C LEU A 23 -0.48 -9.07 -2.73
N SER A 24 -1.54 -9.78 -3.15
CA SER A 24 -2.92 -9.52 -2.73
C SER A 24 -3.58 -10.63 -1.93
N ASP A 25 -3.05 -11.86 -1.98
CA ASP A 25 -3.58 -13.01 -1.24
C ASP A 25 -2.79 -13.19 0.07
N PRO A 26 -3.43 -13.09 1.25
CA PRO A 26 -2.78 -13.31 2.54
C PRO A 26 -2.07 -14.66 2.65
N ARG A 27 -2.56 -15.70 1.97
CA ARG A 27 -1.95 -17.04 1.96
C ARG A 27 -0.61 -17.04 1.24
N MET A 28 -0.49 -16.30 0.13
CA MET A 28 0.80 -16.13 -0.56
C MET A 28 1.79 -15.33 0.30
N ILE A 29 1.31 -14.33 1.04
CA ILE A 29 2.16 -13.55 1.96
C ILE A 29 2.68 -14.45 3.09
N GLU A 30 1.84 -15.30 3.67
CA GLU A 30 2.23 -16.30 4.68
C GLU A 30 3.27 -17.29 4.12
N GLU A 31 3.04 -17.82 2.92
CA GLU A 31 3.96 -18.76 2.26
C GLU A 31 5.36 -18.17 2.03
N LEU A 32 5.43 -16.90 1.61
CA LEU A 32 6.70 -16.22 1.29
C LEU A 32 7.39 -15.62 2.52
N PHE A 33 6.61 -15.02 3.44
CA PHE A 33 7.13 -14.17 4.50
C PHE A 33 6.72 -14.58 5.91
N GLY A 34 5.88 -15.58 6.11
CA GLY A 34 5.30 -15.92 7.43
C GLY A 34 6.35 -16.17 8.52
N LYS A 35 7.53 -16.69 8.18
CA LYS A 35 8.63 -16.90 9.13
C LYS A 35 9.41 -15.64 9.49
N GLN A 36 9.19 -14.54 8.78
CA GLN A 36 9.87 -13.25 8.92
C GLN A 36 8.97 -12.17 9.52
N LEU A 37 7.69 -12.48 9.69
CA LEU A 37 6.67 -11.56 10.18
C LEU A 37 6.18 -11.99 11.55
N ASP A 38 5.97 -11.04 12.46
CA ASP A 38 5.39 -11.33 13.77
C ASP A 38 3.87 -11.62 13.68
N MET A 39 3.20 -11.07 12.66
CA MET A 39 1.76 -11.20 12.46
C MET A 39 1.36 -10.93 11.00
N ILE A 40 0.34 -11.67 10.53
CA ILE A 40 -0.38 -11.41 9.29
C ILE A 40 -1.86 -11.20 9.63
N ILE A 41 -2.47 -10.16 9.04
CA ILE A 41 -3.89 -9.85 9.20
C ILE A 41 -4.60 -10.21 7.89
N ASP A 42 -5.40 -11.27 7.92
CA ASP A 42 -6.21 -11.70 6.78
C ASP A 42 -7.44 -10.79 6.61
N GLY A 43 -7.37 -9.90 5.62
CA GLY A 43 -8.48 -9.05 5.18
C GLY A 43 -9.17 -9.55 3.90
N GLY A 44 -8.89 -10.78 3.47
CA GLY A 44 -9.28 -11.33 2.17
C GLY A 44 -8.37 -10.88 1.01
N ILE A 45 -8.68 -11.37 -0.19
CA ILE A 45 -7.96 -11.02 -1.41
C ILE A 45 -8.33 -9.60 -1.84
N ILE A 46 -7.32 -8.76 -2.04
CA ILE A 46 -7.50 -7.36 -2.44
C ILE A 46 -7.15 -7.11 -3.91
N ALA A 47 -7.77 -6.10 -4.53
CA ALA A 47 -7.31 -5.60 -5.81
C ALA A 47 -5.99 -4.82 -5.61
N ALA A 48 -4.88 -5.43 -6.02
CA ALA A 48 -3.53 -4.88 -5.89
C ALA A 48 -3.25 -3.82 -6.96
N GLU A 49 -3.95 -2.69 -6.90
CA GLU A 49 -3.57 -1.49 -7.64
C GLU A 49 -2.90 -0.51 -6.67
N PRO A 50 -1.75 0.08 -7.03
CA PRO A 50 -1.07 1.05 -6.19
C PRO A 50 -1.90 2.32 -6.00
N SER A 51 -1.63 3.08 -4.94
CA SER A 51 -2.19 4.41 -4.77
C SER A 51 -1.67 5.40 -5.81
N SER A 52 -2.49 6.39 -6.16
CA SER A 52 -2.01 7.59 -6.83
C SER A 52 -1.18 8.43 -5.84
N VAL A 53 -0.12 9.06 -6.33
CA VAL A 53 0.80 9.89 -5.53
C VAL A 53 0.83 11.28 -6.14
N ILE A 54 0.52 12.28 -5.31
CA ILE A 54 0.47 13.68 -5.70
C ILE A 54 1.43 14.46 -4.80
N SER A 55 2.33 15.21 -5.40
CA SER A 55 3.18 16.20 -4.73
C SER A 55 2.38 17.48 -4.51
N LEU A 56 2.40 18.01 -3.29
CA LEU A 56 1.80 19.29 -2.90
C LEU A 56 2.88 20.29 -2.43
N LEU A 57 4.09 20.19 -2.99
CA LEU A 57 5.19 21.09 -2.64
C LEU A 57 4.95 22.50 -3.20
N SER A 58 5.63 23.48 -2.60
CA SER A 58 5.24 24.89 -2.52
C SER A 58 5.03 25.67 -3.83
N GLU A 59 5.31 25.12 -5.00
CA GLU A 59 5.09 25.81 -6.29
C GLU A 59 4.02 25.16 -7.18
N GLY A 60 3.36 24.08 -6.74
CA GLY A 60 2.25 23.51 -7.51
C GLY A 60 1.82 22.10 -7.09
N VAL A 61 0.83 21.58 -7.82
CA VAL A 61 0.39 20.19 -7.73
C VAL A 61 1.04 19.39 -8.84
N GLU A 62 1.69 18.28 -8.51
CA GLU A 62 2.30 17.38 -9.48
C GLU A 62 1.84 15.94 -9.24
N VAL A 63 1.33 15.28 -10.28
CA VAL A 63 1.00 13.86 -10.23
C VAL A 63 2.29 13.04 -10.45
N ILE A 64 2.85 12.50 -9.36
CA ILE A 64 4.05 11.66 -9.38
C ILE A 64 3.73 10.25 -9.91
N ARG A 65 2.55 9.73 -9.55
CA ARG A 65 2.10 8.40 -9.98
C ARG A 65 0.58 8.36 -10.11
N THR A 66 0.07 7.89 -11.24
CA THR A 66 -1.33 7.53 -11.39
C THR A 66 -1.53 6.07 -10.99
N GLY A 67 -2.46 5.83 -10.08
CA GLY A 67 -2.87 4.50 -9.62
C GLY A 67 -4.38 4.45 -9.45
N LYS A 68 -4.86 3.75 -8.42
CA LYS A 68 -6.29 3.53 -8.19
C LYS A 68 -7.11 4.79 -7.89
N GLY A 69 -6.46 5.84 -7.37
CA GLY A 69 -7.14 7.09 -7.05
C GLY A 69 -7.32 7.95 -8.30
N ASP A 70 -8.52 8.48 -8.53
CA ASP A 70 -8.75 9.43 -9.62
C ASP A 70 -7.91 10.70 -9.42
N VAL A 71 -7.15 11.07 -10.45
CA VAL A 71 -6.28 12.25 -10.47
C VAL A 71 -6.75 13.32 -11.45
N SER A 72 -7.92 13.14 -12.09
CA SER A 72 -8.44 14.05 -13.12
C SER A 72 -8.54 15.51 -12.65
N ALA A 73 -8.77 15.74 -11.36
CA ALA A 73 -8.83 17.08 -10.77
C ALA A 73 -7.47 17.80 -10.65
N PHE A 74 -6.36 17.11 -10.93
CA PHE A 74 -4.99 17.59 -10.73
C PHE A 74 -4.15 17.58 -12.02
N LEU A 75 -4.76 17.22 -13.16
CA LEU A 75 -4.18 17.28 -14.51
C LEU A 75 -4.60 18.57 -15.21
#